data_AF-A0A810NBG9-F1
#
_entry.id   AF-A0A810NBG9-F1
#
_cell.length_a   1.000
_cell.length_b   1.000
_cell.length_c   1.000
_cell.angle_alpha   90.00
_cell.angle_beta   90.00
_cell.angle_gamma   90.00
#
_symmetry.space_group_name_H-M   'P 1'
#
loop_
_entity.id
_entity.type
_entity.pdbx_description
1 polymer ?
#
loop_
_entity_poly.entity_id
_entity_poly.type
_entity_poly.pdbx_seq_one_letter_code
_entity_poly.pdbx_strand_id
1 'polypeptide(L)'
;MNTAAPASAGPDLFDTGPAGAARLQVRVLLDTGPTTDEVDRIEAIFAGCGMDAYAEGHSYGGPPPTSAFLIVLNVPLAPFLDTFVAEPDAGPDVRPAAGGGAARLAALVRTMQAMRADEELWGRPHGVKLEDSHSGHGVLLAAGLPDTAYDALLDLDLSGLDQWAIPVQLEWHPALHTWQARLTTVPRPFARRVPLRARAGDTPRARQCDDAEIGELWRLAGSAQVPAVTWQRAQIVLLSAQGSNIASIAQHTVTGPGRVRAVIRNFNDDGFASFDPGYDRGERPHPTPAEQRDARAVAARGPAPYGLTGPAWDAATLGDFLVREGVVEDVDPDWLAALLADAGN
;
A
#
# COMPACT_ATOMS: atom_id res chain seq x y z
N MET A 1 -28.82 36.21 -32.27
CA MET A 1 -28.07 36.66 -31.08
C MET A 1 -28.05 35.51 -30.09
N ASN A 2 -26.98 34.72 -30.11
CA ASN A 2 -26.72 33.67 -29.14
C ASN A 2 -25.20 33.67 -28.95
N THR A 3 -24.73 34.19 -27.83
CA THR A 3 -23.31 34.43 -27.55
C THR A 3 -22.76 33.18 -26.87
N ALA A 4 -21.92 32.43 -27.57
CA ALA A 4 -21.23 31.27 -27.05
C ALA A 4 -20.11 31.71 -26.08
N ALA A 5 -20.07 31.10 -24.90
CA ALA A 5 -18.97 31.22 -23.94
C ALA A 5 -17.77 30.36 -24.39
N PRO A 6 -16.52 30.77 -24.14
CA PRO A 6 -15.35 29.98 -24.49
C PRO A 6 -15.14 28.82 -23.50
N ALA A 7 -14.79 27.65 -24.05
CA ALA A 7 -14.37 26.48 -23.29
C ALA A 7 -13.04 26.75 -22.56
N SER A 8 -13.04 26.59 -21.23
CA SER A 8 -11.83 26.54 -20.42
C SER A 8 -11.11 25.21 -20.65
N ALA A 9 -9.97 25.24 -21.34
CA ALA A 9 -9.02 24.12 -21.32
C ALA A 9 -8.43 24.01 -19.90
N GLY A 10 -8.67 22.88 -19.23
CA GLY A 10 -7.93 22.52 -18.01
C GLY A 10 -6.49 22.13 -18.38
N PRO A 11 -5.51 22.29 -17.46
CA PRO A 11 -4.15 21.86 -17.74
C PRO A 11 -4.09 20.33 -17.90
N ASP A 12 -3.41 19.90 -18.95
CA ASP A 12 -3.15 18.50 -19.30
C ASP A 12 -2.45 17.76 -18.15
N LEU A 13 -3.01 16.61 -17.78
CA LEU A 13 -2.60 15.78 -16.64
C LEU A 13 -1.30 14.96 -16.91
N PHE A 14 -0.58 15.21 -18.00
CA PHE A 14 0.60 14.44 -18.40
C PHE A 14 1.64 15.30 -19.12
N ASP A 15 2.13 16.35 -18.46
CA ASP A 15 3.41 16.94 -18.85
C ASP A 15 4.54 16.10 -18.24
N THR A 16 5.14 15.24 -19.07
CA THR A 16 6.26 14.36 -18.70
C THR A 16 7.58 15.07 -18.99
N GLY A 17 7.97 15.95 -18.06
CA GLY A 17 9.33 16.47 -17.96
C GLY A 17 10.36 15.35 -17.67
N PRO A 18 11.68 15.61 -17.87
CA PRO A 18 12.69 14.57 -17.90
C PRO A 18 12.88 13.88 -16.54
N ALA A 19 13.13 12.58 -16.60
CA ALA A 19 13.25 11.62 -15.50
C ALA A 19 14.23 12.04 -14.38
N GLY A 20 13.69 12.71 -13.36
CA GLY A 20 14.12 12.56 -11.98
C GLY A 20 13.15 11.61 -11.28
N ALA A 21 13.61 10.81 -10.30
CA ALA A 21 12.72 9.96 -9.50
C ALA A 21 11.49 10.78 -9.05
N ALA A 22 10.29 10.32 -9.40
CA ALA A 22 9.07 11.05 -9.10
C ALA A 22 9.00 11.32 -7.59
N ARG A 23 9.12 12.60 -7.21
CA ARG A 23 9.05 13.02 -5.82
C ARG A 23 7.63 12.85 -5.31
N LEU A 24 7.53 12.47 -4.04
CA LEU A 24 6.24 12.36 -3.37
C LEU A 24 5.50 13.71 -3.44
N GLN A 25 4.29 13.69 -3.96
CA GLN A 25 3.43 14.87 -4.05
C GLN A 25 2.62 15.03 -2.77
N VAL A 26 2.63 16.22 -2.18
CA VAL A 26 1.88 16.57 -0.97
C VAL A 26 0.87 17.66 -1.27
N ARG A 27 -0.42 17.36 -1.11
CA ARG A 27 -1.47 18.37 -1.24
C ARG A 27 -1.79 18.96 0.13
N VAL A 28 -1.50 20.24 0.30
CA VAL A 28 -1.76 20.97 1.55
C VAL A 28 -3.08 21.72 1.45
N LEU A 29 -4.03 21.36 2.29
CA LEU A 29 -5.34 22.01 2.36
C LEU A 29 -5.35 22.96 3.57
N LEU A 30 -5.58 24.24 3.29
CA LEU A 30 -5.74 25.28 4.30
C LEU A 30 -7.17 25.81 4.28
N ASP A 31 -7.76 26.03 5.47
CA ASP A 31 -9.04 26.73 5.56
C ASP A 31 -8.85 28.18 5.06
N THR A 32 -9.86 28.76 4.41
CA THR A 32 -9.83 30.11 3.80
C THR A 32 -8.80 30.36 2.68
N GLY A 33 -8.00 29.36 2.30
CA GLY A 33 -6.99 29.47 1.24
C GLY A 33 -5.62 29.97 1.69
N PRO A 34 -4.53 29.58 1.01
CA PRO A 34 -3.18 30.07 1.29
C PRO A 34 -2.96 31.47 0.67
N THR A 35 -2.16 32.29 1.36
CA THR A 35 -1.50 33.47 0.76
C THR A 35 -0.32 33.05 -0.11
N THR A 36 0.17 33.92 -1.00
CA THR A 36 1.37 33.63 -1.82
C THR A 36 2.59 33.29 -0.95
N ASP A 37 2.83 34.06 0.11
CA ASP A 37 3.93 33.81 1.04
C ASP A 37 3.82 32.44 1.74
N GLU A 38 2.59 32.00 2.04
CA GLU A 38 2.34 30.66 2.60
C GLU A 38 2.62 29.56 1.56
N VAL A 39 2.24 29.75 0.29
CA VAL A 39 2.54 28.81 -0.79
C VAL A 39 4.06 28.64 -0.93
N ASP A 40 4.80 29.73 -1.11
CA ASP A 40 6.26 29.70 -1.29
C ASP A 40 6.95 29.02 -0.11
N ARG A 41 6.47 29.31 1.12
CA ARG A 41 7.00 28.71 2.34
C ARG A 41 6.70 27.21 2.42
N ILE A 42 5.49 26.78 2.07
CA ILE A 42 5.09 25.37 2.04
C ILE A 42 5.96 24.61 1.03
N GLU A 43 6.08 25.11 -0.19
CA GLU A 43 6.92 24.51 -1.23
C GLU A 43 8.36 24.34 -0.77
N ALA A 44 8.96 25.38 -0.18
CA ALA A 44 10.32 25.33 0.35
C ALA A 44 10.50 24.29 1.48
N ILE A 45 9.53 24.20 2.40
CA ILE A 45 9.56 23.24 3.52
C ILE A 45 9.55 21.79 3.01
N PHE A 46 8.64 21.46 2.09
CA PHE A 46 8.51 20.10 1.56
C PHE A 46 9.66 19.75 0.61
N ALA A 47 10.16 20.71 -0.18
CA ALA A 47 11.34 20.53 -1.01
C ALA A 47 12.58 20.17 -0.17
N GLY A 48 12.74 20.78 1.02
CA GLY A 48 13.78 20.43 1.99
C GLY A 48 13.67 19.00 2.55
N CYS A 49 12.50 18.36 2.40
CA CYS A 49 12.26 16.96 2.75
C CYS A 49 12.31 16.03 1.53
N GLY A 50 12.65 16.53 0.34
CA GLY A 50 12.68 15.75 -0.90
C GLY A 50 11.30 15.46 -1.49
N MET A 51 10.28 16.24 -1.12
CA MET A 51 8.90 16.12 -1.58
C MET A 51 8.50 17.37 -2.36
N ASP A 52 7.55 17.25 -3.27
CA ASP A 52 6.93 18.41 -3.90
C ASP A 52 5.59 18.65 -3.20
N ALA A 53 5.22 19.92 -3.01
CA ALA A 53 3.96 20.26 -2.37
C ALA A 53 3.23 21.33 -3.15
N TYR A 54 1.90 21.30 -3.09
CA TYR A 54 1.05 22.38 -3.54
C TYR A 54 0.00 22.68 -2.48
N ALA A 55 -0.29 23.96 -2.28
CA ALA A 55 -1.26 24.41 -1.30
C ALA A 55 -2.51 24.96 -1.98
N GLU A 56 -3.68 24.64 -1.43
CA GLU A 56 -4.96 25.12 -1.92
C GLU A 56 -5.93 25.43 -0.78
N GLY A 57 -6.92 26.27 -1.09
CA GLY A 57 -8.00 26.55 -0.16
C GLY A 57 -9.06 25.47 -0.19
N HIS A 58 -9.43 24.97 0.99
CA HIS A 58 -10.52 24.03 1.13
C HIS A 58 -11.47 24.50 2.23
N SER A 59 -12.73 24.74 1.87
CA SER A 59 -13.78 25.02 2.86
C SER A 59 -14.43 23.70 3.26
N TYR A 60 -14.18 23.25 4.49
CA TYR A 60 -14.95 22.18 5.10
C TYR A 60 -16.28 22.78 5.54
N GLY A 61 -17.28 22.70 4.66
CA GLY A 61 -18.59 23.35 4.80
C GLY A 61 -19.15 23.28 6.22
N GLY A 62 -19.26 24.46 6.84
CA GLY A 62 -19.83 24.68 8.17
C GLY A 62 -19.62 26.15 8.54
N PRO A 63 -20.51 26.78 9.33
CA PRO A 63 -20.25 28.11 9.85
C PRO A 63 -18.96 28.07 10.70
N PRO A 64 -18.10 29.12 10.64
CA PRO A 64 -17.00 29.26 11.57
C PRO A 64 -17.51 29.05 13.01
N PRO A 65 -16.81 28.24 13.84
CA PRO A 65 -15.40 27.89 13.74
C PRO A 65 -15.13 26.37 13.60
N THR A 66 -16.06 25.55 13.11
CA THR A 66 -15.94 24.08 13.30
C THR A 66 -14.79 23.40 12.53
N SER A 67 -14.19 24.07 11.54
CA SER A 67 -13.17 23.49 10.64
C SER A 67 -11.85 24.26 10.58
N ALA A 68 -11.75 25.42 11.24
CA ALA A 68 -10.74 26.45 10.99
C ALA A 68 -9.35 26.19 11.59
N PHE A 69 -9.06 24.95 12.04
CA PHE A 69 -7.92 24.68 12.92
C PHE A 69 -7.10 23.47 12.52
N LEU A 70 -7.24 23.04 11.27
CA LEU A 70 -6.60 21.85 10.76
C LEU A 70 -5.91 22.15 9.43
N ILE A 71 -4.60 21.95 9.40
CA ILE A 71 -3.83 21.87 8.16
C ILE A 71 -3.89 20.42 7.71
N VAL A 72 -4.49 20.13 6.57
CA VAL A 72 -4.57 18.75 6.07
C VAL A 72 -3.51 18.53 5.01
N LEU A 73 -2.66 17.53 5.25
CA LEU A 73 -1.70 17.03 4.28
C LEU A 73 -2.31 15.79 3.65
N ASN A 74 -2.83 15.92 2.43
CA ASN A 74 -3.32 14.79 1.67
C ASN A 74 -2.15 14.09 0.97
N VAL A 75 -1.81 12.90 1.46
CA VAL A 75 -0.62 12.13 1.12
C VAL A 75 -0.90 10.63 1.19
N PRO A 76 -0.22 9.78 0.40
CA PRO A 76 -0.21 8.35 0.66
C PRO A 76 0.52 8.11 1.99
N LEU A 77 -0.22 7.69 3.02
CA LEU A 77 0.20 7.82 4.41
C LEU A 77 1.49 7.06 4.75
N ALA A 78 1.60 5.80 4.33
CA ALA A 78 2.78 4.98 4.59
C ALA A 78 4.02 5.50 3.84
N PRO A 79 3.98 5.74 2.50
CA PRO A 79 5.10 6.34 1.78
C PRO A 79 5.57 7.68 2.36
N PHE A 80 4.65 8.55 2.78
CA PHE A 80 4.99 9.82 3.42
C PHE A 80 5.82 9.62 4.69
N LEU A 81 5.37 8.75 5.60
CA LEU A 81 6.08 8.49 6.85
C LEU A 81 7.42 7.75 6.62
N ASP A 82 7.51 6.90 5.60
CA ASP A 82 8.76 6.21 5.25
C ASP A 82 9.88 7.17 4.81
N THR A 83 9.56 8.35 4.28
CA THR A 83 10.58 9.39 3.98
C THR A 83 11.33 9.89 5.21
N PHE A 84 10.74 9.74 6.39
CA PHE A 84 11.35 10.09 7.67
C PHE A 84 12.03 8.90 8.35
N VAL A 85 11.71 7.67 7.93
CA VAL A 85 12.37 6.46 8.42
C VAL A 85 13.70 6.24 7.69
N ALA A 86 13.75 6.58 6.39
CA ALA A 86 14.97 6.51 5.60
C ALA A 86 15.98 7.60 6.00
N GLU A 87 17.17 7.20 6.43
CA GLU A 87 18.33 8.10 6.57
C GLU A 87 18.85 8.46 5.18
N PRO A 88 19.08 9.73 4.86
CA PRO A 88 19.84 10.09 3.65
C PRO A 88 21.30 9.67 3.83
N ASP A 89 21.76 8.71 3.02
CA ASP A 89 23.18 8.31 2.85
C ASP A 89 23.97 7.93 4.11
N ALA A 90 23.35 7.26 5.07
CA ALA A 90 24.08 6.50 6.07
C ALA A 90 24.44 5.13 5.45
N GLY A 91 25.73 4.91 5.14
CA GLY A 91 26.22 3.62 4.63
C GLY A 91 25.79 2.44 5.51
N PRO A 92 25.83 1.19 5.00
CA PRO A 92 25.19 0.01 5.61
C PRO A 92 25.61 -0.32 7.05
N ASP A 93 26.70 0.28 7.55
CA ASP A 93 27.25 0.08 8.89
C ASP A 93 26.92 1.20 9.90
N VAL A 94 26.24 2.27 9.49
CA VAL A 94 25.89 3.37 10.39
C VAL A 94 24.47 3.14 10.93
N ARG A 95 24.37 2.83 12.22
CA ARG A 95 23.07 2.85 12.91
C ARG A 95 22.45 4.25 12.74
N PRO A 96 21.16 4.35 12.36
CA PRO A 96 20.45 5.62 12.44
C PRO A 96 20.59 6.15 13.86
N ALA A 97 20.94 7.43 13.99
CA ALA A 97 20.91 8.06 15.30
C ALA A 97 19.45 8.03 15.77
N ALA A 98 19.19 7.40 16.92
CA ALA A 98 17.86 7.40 17.52
C ALA A 98 17.35 8.86 17.58
N GLY A 99 16.26 9.14 16.87
CA GLY A 99 15.64 10.47 16.83
C GLY A 99 15.90 11.31 15.57
N GLY A 100 16.73 10.90 14.60
CA GLY A 100 16.97 11.70 13.39
C GLY A 100 15.71 11.93 12.54
N GLY A 101 15.05 10.82 12.18
CA GLY A 101 13.79 10.82 11.44
C GLY A 101 12.62 11.47 12.17
N ALA A 102 12.42 11.07 13.44
CA ALA A 102 11.35 11.60 14.28
C ALA A 102 11.51 13.10 14.54
N ALA A 103 12.73 13.58 14.79
CA ALA A 103 12.99 15.01 14.94
C ALA A 103 12.72 15.79 13.65
N ARG A 104 13.07 15.24 12.47
CA ARG A 104 12.72 15.85 11.18
C ARG A 104 11.21 15.94 10.98
N LEU A 105 10.46 14.87 11.26
CA LEU A 105 9.01 14.87 11.19
C LEU A 105 8.40 15.86 12.19
N ALA A 106 8.88 15.88 13.43
CA ALA A 106 8.45 16.82 14.46
C ALA A 106 8.71 18.28 14.04
N ALA A 107 9.88 18.57 13.47
CA ALA A 107 10.24 19.89 12.97
C ALA A 107 9.32 20.34 11.82
N LEU A 108 9.05 19.46 10.85
CA LEU A 108 8.09 19.72 9.77
C LEU A 108 6.72 20.08 10.35
N VAL A 109 6.19 19.23 11.23
CA VAL A 109 4.85 19.39 11.81
C VAL A 109 4.75 20.67 12.63
N ARG A 110 5.73 20.95 13.48
CA ARG A 110 5.77 22.19 14.27
C ARG A 110 5.87 23.43 13.38
N THR A 111 6.61 23.36 12.27
CA THR A 111 6.70 24.46 11.30
C THR A 111 5.34 24.71 10.64
N MET A 112 4.62 23.65 10.25
CA MET A 112 3.27 23.76 9.72
C MET A 112 2.30 24.35 10.76
N GLN A 113 2.30 23.83 12.00
CA GLN A 113 1.46 24.34 13.08
C GLN A 113 1.73 25.83 13.38
N ALA A 114 2.99 26.26 13.29
CA ALA A 114 3.40 27.64 13.50
C ALA A 114 2.95 28.60 12.39
N MET A 115 2.63 28.09 11.19
CA MET A 115 2.28 28.91 10.03
C MET A 115 1.05 29.80 10.28
N ARG A 116 0.11 29.32 11.10
CA ARG A 116 -1.11 30.04 11.50
C ARG A 116 -1.33 30.01 13.02
N ALA A 117 -0.26 30.02 13.81
CA ALA A 117 -0.34 29.85 15.27
C ALA A 117 -0.86 31.08 16.05
N ASP A 118 -1.32 32.13 15.38
CA ASP A 118 -1.86 33.31 16.06
C ASP A 118 -3.20 32.98 16.75
N GLU A 119 -3.16 32.81 18.08
CA GLU A 119 -4.34 32.54 18.89
C GLU A 119 -5.31 33.74 18.98
N GLU A 120 -4.86 34.97 18.72
CA GLU A 120 -5.77 36.13 18.69
C GLU A 120 -6.59 36.16 17.41
N LEU A 121 -6.00 35.72 16.29
CA LEU A 121 -6.69 35.59 15.00
C LEU A 121 -7.51 34.30 14.89
N TRP A 122 -7.03 33.19 15.48
CA TRP A 122 -7.61 31.85 15.26
C TRP A 122 -8.12 31.19 16.56
N GLY A 123 -7.90 31.74 17.74
CA GLY A 123 -8.50 31.26 19.00
C GLY A 123 -7.92 29.96 19.59
N ARG A 124 -7.10 29.19 18.85
CA ARG A 124 -6.34 28.02 19.36
C ARG A 124 -5.22 27.56 18.40
N PRO A 125 -4.23 26.78 18.88
CA PRO A 125 -3.20 26.21 18.02
C PRO A 125 -3.76 25.24 16.96
N HIS A 126 -3.18 25.27 15.77
CA HIS A 126 -3.57 24.39 14.66
C HIS A 126 -3.06 22.96 14.88
N GLY A 127 -3.87 21.98 14.50
CA GLY A 127 -3.42 20.60 14.30
C GLY A 127 -2.96 20.39 12.85
N VAL A 128 -2.14 19.35 12.64
CA VAL A 128 -1.86 18.83 11.30
C VAL A 128 -2.53 17.48 11.18
N LYS A 129 -3.31 17.24 10.12
CA LYS A 129 -3.84 15.92 9.80
C LYS A 129 -3.13 15.40 8.57
N LEU A 130 -2.48 14.25 8.70
CA LEU A 130 -2.13 13.44 7.54
C LEU A 130 -3.40 12.70 7.12
N GLU A 131 -3.79 12.81 5.87
CA GLU A 131 -4.96 12.12 5.34
C GLU A 131 -4.60 11.45 4.03
N ASP A 132 -4.89 10.17 3.92
CA ASP A 132 -4.81 9.48 2.65
C ASP A 132 -6.21 9.47 2.05
N SER A 133 -6.45 10.36 1.08
CA SER A 133 -7.77 10.45 0.43
C SER A 133 -8.17 9.19 -0.35
N HIS A 134 -7.21 8.32 -0.69
CA HIS A 134 -7.49 7.08 -1.39
C HIS A 134 -7.99 6.00 -0.42
N SER A 135 -7.38 5.89 0.76
CA SER A 135 -7.75 4.88 1.75
C SER A 135 -8.68 5.38 2.86
N GLY A 136 -8.84 6.70 3.00
CA GLY A 136 -9.59 7.34 4.08
C GLY A 136 -8.89 7.26 5.44
N HIS A 137 -7.68 6.69 5.52
CA HIS A 137 -6.90 6.67 6.75
C HIS A 137 -6.31 8.04 7.06
N GLY A 138 -6.12 8.33 8.34
CA GLY A 138 -5.45 9.56 8.73
C GLY A 138 -4.74 9.49 10.06
N VAL A 139 -3.85 10.45 10.28
CA VAL A 139 -3.11 10.64 11.54
C VAL A 139 -3.32 12.07 11.99
N LEU A 140 -3.88 12.25 13.18
CA LEU A 140 -4.04 13.57 13.77
C LEU A 140 -2.81 13.90 14.63
N LEU A 141 -2.04 14.87 14.15
CA LEU A 141 -0.88 15.43 14.81
C LEU A 141 -1.31 16.72 15.54
N ALA A 142 -1.84 16.55 16.74
CA ALA A 142 -2.28 17.66 17.57
C ALA A 142 -1.11 18.61 17.93
N ALA A 143 -1.42 19.86 18.26
CA ALA A 143 -0.44 20.79 18.80
C ALA A 143 0.13 20.25 20.13
N GLY A 144 1.45 20.39 20.33
CA GLY A 144 2.10 20.04 21.59
C GLY A 144 2.33 18.53 21.82
N LEU A 145 2.34 17.71 20.77
CA LEU A 145 2.76 16.30 20.91
C LEU A 145 4.20 16.20 21.44
N PRO A 146 4.47 15.27 22.38
CA PRO A 146 5.83 15.03 22.87
C PRO A 146 6.68 14.37 21.78
N ASP A 147 8.00 14.55 21.81
CA ASP A 147 8.91 13.99 20.81
C ASP A 147 8.79 12.46 20.70
N THR A 148 8.58 11.78 21.83
CA THR A 148 8.33 10.33 21.89
C THR A 148 7.12 9.87 21.06
N ALA A 149 6.16 10.75 20.80
CA ALA A 149 5.00 10.42 19.95
C ALA A 149 5.41 10.29 18.49
N TYR A 150 6.38 11.08 18.02
CA TYR A 150 6.89 10.98 16.65
C TYR A 150 7.74 9.74 16.46
N ASP A 151 8.59 9.39 17.44
CA ASP A 151 9.31 8.10 17.46
C ASP A 151 8.31 6.94 17.36
N ALA A 152 7.32 6.93 18.26
CA ALA A 152 6.30 5.88 18.30
C ALA A 152 5.43 5.83 17.04
N LEU A 153 5.28 6.94 16.31
CA LEU A 153 4.53 7.00 15.05
C LEU A 153 5.31 6.31 13.93
N LEU A 154 6.61 6.61 13.81
CA LEU A 154 7.48 6.00 12.81
C LEU A 154 7.72 4.50 13.06
N ASP A 155 7.55 4.05 14.30
CA ASP A 155 7.58 2.64 14.68
C ASP A 155 6.28 1.87 14.37
N LEU A 156 5.19 2.52 13.91
CA LEU A 156 3.94 1.81 13.61
C LEU A 156 4.01 1.02 12.30
N ASP A 157 3.47 -0.20 12.30
CA ASP A 157 3.21 -0.95 11.07
C ASP A 157 1.89 -0.50 10.47
N LEU A 158 2.00 0.32 9.43
CA LEU A 158 0.84 0.84 8.70
C LEU A 158 0.49 0.02 7.46
N SER A 159 1.16 -1.13 7.19
CA SER A 159 0.73 -1.98 6.05
C SER A 159 -0.67 -2.55 6.20
N GLY A 160 -1.17 -2.59 7.43
CA GLY A 160 -2.54 -2.90 7.77
C GLY A 160 -3.58 -1.92 7.20
N LEU A 161 -3.16 -0.71 6.83
CA LEU A 161 -4.01 0.44 6.53
C LEU A 161 -3.98 0.76 5.02
N ASP A 162 -4.47 -0.17 4.21
CA ASP A 162 -4.67 0.02 2.76
C ASP A 162 -6.10 0.49 2.45
N GLN A 163 -6.40 0.75 1.18
CA GLN A 163 -7.72 1.23 0.73
C GLN A 163 -8.91 0.30 1.04
N TRP A 164 -8.65 -0.94 1.45
CA TRP A 164 -9.67 -1.94 1.74
C TRP A 164 -9.89 -2.13 3.24
N ALA A 165 -8.97 -1.64 4.07
CA ALA A 165 -9.15 -1.61 5.50
C ALA A 165 -10.25 -0.60 5.89
N ILE A 166 -10.89 -0.84 7.03
CA ILE A 166 -11.86 0.14 7.55
C ILE A 166 -11.10 1.42 7.87
N PRO A 167 -11.51 2.59 7.32
CA PRO A 167 -10.86 3.85 7.59
C PRO A 167 -10.73 4.12 9.10
N VAL A 168 -9.53 4.53 9.49
CA VAL A 168 -9.19 4.84 10.88
C VAL A 168 -8.47 6.16 10.97
N GLN A 169 -8.70 6.87 12.07
CA GLN A 169 -7.91 8.02 12.48
C GLN A 169 -6.99 7.61 13.62
N LEU A 170 -5.68 7.76 13.42
CA LEU A 170 -4.68 7.54 14.46
C LEU A 170 -4.56 8.79 15.32
N GLU A 171 -4.69 8.62 16.64
CA GLU A 171 -4.55 9.69 17.63
C GLU A 171 -3.61 9.26 18.76
N TRP A 172 -2.78 10.20 19.24
CA TRP A 172 -1.91 9.98 20.37
C TRP A 172 -2.69 9.99 21.68
N HIS A 173 -2.55 8.94 22.48
CA HIS A 173 -3.16 8.86 23.79
C HIS A 173 -2.16 9.29 24.89
N PRO A 174 -2.29 10.50 25.49
CA PRO A 174 -1.25 11.07 26.34
C PRO A 174 -0.97 10.23 27.60
N ALA A 175 -2.00 9.69 28.25
CA ALA A 175 -1.81 8.90 29.47
C ALA A 175 -1.27 7.47 29.23
N LEU A 176 -1.35 6.98 27.99
CA LEU A 176 -0.90 5.63 27.64
C LEU A 176 0.41 5.65 26.83
N HIS A 177 0.86 6.84 26.44
CA HIS A 177 2.02 7.06 25.58
C HIS A 177 2.01 6.12 24.35
N THR A 178 0.86 6.02 23.67
CA THR A 178 0.67 5.15 22.51
C THR A 178 -0.27 5.77 21.50
N TRP A 179 -0.05 5.46 20.22
CA TRP A 179 -1.02 5.73 19.16
C TRP A 179 -2.19 4.74 19.24
N GLN A 180 -3.39 5.26 19.00
CA GLN A 180 -4.64 4.49 18.94
C GLN A 180 -5.34 4.73 17.60
N ALA A 181 -5.71 3.65 16.93
CA ALA A 181 -6.59 3.70 15.77
C ALA A 181 -8.05 3.82 16.24
N ARG A 182 -8.70 4.93 15.88
CA ARG A 182 -10.13 5.16 16.09
C ARG A 182 -10.88 4.91 14.80
N LEU A 183 -11.86 4.01 14.86
CA LEU A 183 -12.79 3.80 13.76
C LEU A 183 -13.72 5.00 13.67
N THR A 184 -13.71 5.71 12.53
CA THR A 184 -14.54 6.90 12.30
C THR A 184 -15.96 6.57 11.88
N THR A 185 -16.21 5.32 11.47
CA THR A 185 -17.46 4.85 10.87
C THR A 185 -18.39 4.12 11.83
N VAL A 186 -17.98 3.89 13.08
CA VAL A 186 -18.76 3.15 14.09
C VAL A 186 -19.39 4.09 15.12
N PRO A 187 -20.64 3.84 15.56
CA PRO A 187 -21.38 4.75 16.46
C PRO A 187 -20.88 4.77 17.92
N ARG A 188 -19.92 3.90 18.28
CA ARG A 188 -19.30 3.89 19.62
C ARG A 188 -17.80 4.11 19.50
N PRO A 189 -17.17 4.92 20.39
CA PRO A 189 -15.74 5.12 20.38
C PRO A 189 -15.03 3.79 20.64
N PHE A 190 -14.40 3.26 19.60
CA PHE A 190 -13.66 2.01 19.64
C PHE A 190 -12.24 2.30 19.18
N ALA A 191 -11.29 2.03 20.07
CA ALA A 191 -9.87 2.22 19.84
C ALA A 191 -9.14 0.88 19.83
N ARG A 192 -8.20 0.72 18.90
CA ARG A 192 -7.27 -0.41 18.85
C ARG A 192 -5.84 0.10 18.85
N ARG A 193 -4.94 -0.66 19.47
CA ARG A 193 -3.50 -0.40 19.37
C ARG A 193 -3.06 -0.79 17.95
N VAL A 194 -2.30 0.09 17.30
CA VAL A 194 -1.69 -0.21 16.00
C VAL A 194 -0.46 -1.11 16.26
N PRO A 195 -0.28 -2.20 15.50
CA PRO A 195 0.93 -3.02 15.60
C PRO A 195 2.19 -2.19 15.36
N LEU A 196 3.31 -2.61 15.97
CA LEU A 196 4.62 -2.03 15.67
C LEU A 196 5.21 -2.70 14.43
N ARG A 197 6.02 -1.96 13.67
CA ARG A 197 6.83 -2.51 12.57
C ARG A 197 7.59 -3.70 13.10
N ALA A 198 7.44 -4.84 12.44
CA ALA A 198 8.33 -5.97 12.68
C ALA A 198 9.77 -5.48 12.44
N ARG A 199 10.67 -5.71 13.41
CA ARG A 199 12.10 -5.49 13.19
C ARG A 199 12.52 -6.32 11.98
N ALA A 200 13.43 -5.79 11.16
CA ALA A 200 13.92 -6.43 9.93
C ALA A 200 14.10 -7.94 10.13
N GLY A 201 13.24 -8.74 9.49
CA GLY A 201 13.29 -10.21 9.59
C GLY A 201 11.99 -10.97 9.30
N ASP A 202 10.80 -10.45 9.61
CA ASP A 202 9.67 -11.39 9.84
C ASP A 202 8.46 -11.30 8.89
N THR A 203 8.46 -10.39 7.91
CA THR A 203 7.35 -10.31 6.95
C THR A 203 7.87 -9.98 5.54
N PRO A 204 7.87 -10.93 4.58
CA PRO A 204 8.29 -10.63 3.22
C PRO A 204 7.30 -9.66 2.57
N ARG A 205 7.82 -8.54 2.07
CA ARG A 205 7.15 -7.61 1.15
C ARG A 205 7.80 -7.71 -0.20
N ALA A 206 7.06 -7.43 -1.27
CA ALA A 206 7.67 -7.28 -2.58
C ALA A 206 8.77 -6.21 -2.50
N ARG A 207 9.93 -6.50 -3.09
CA ARG A 207 10.97 -5.49 -3.30
C ARG A 207 10.39 -4.34 -4.12
N GLN A 208 11.02 -3.18 -4.06
CA GLN A 208 10.61 -2.06 -4.91
C GLN A 208 10.69 -2.50 -6.38
N CYS A 209 9.57 -2.37 -7.08
CA CYS A 209 9.45 -2.62 -8.51
C CYS A 209 9.66 -1.31 -9.26
N ASP A 210 10.33 -1.36 -10.41
CA ASP A 210 10.39 -0.21 -11.32
C ASP A 210 9.10 -0.05 -12.16
N ASP A 211 8.98 1.06 -12.89
CA ASP A 211 7.78 1.37 -13.68
C ASP A 211 7.50 0.31 -14.77
N ALA A 212 8.54 -0.32 -15.33
CA ALA A 212 8.39 -1.36 -16.34
C ALA A 212 7.87 -2.66 -15.71
N GLU A 213 8.39 -3.02 -14.54
CA GLU A 213 7.91 -4.16 -13.76
C GLU A 213 6.47 -3.95 -13.29
N ILE A 214 6.11 -2.74 -12.84
CA ILE A 214 4.72 -2.40 -12.49
C ILE A 214 3.81 -2.49 -13.72
N GLY A 215 4.23 -1.97 -14.87
CA GLY A 215 3.47 -2.07 -16.12
C GLY A 215 3.23 -3.52 -16.54
N GLU A 216 4.24 -4.38 -16.42
CA GLU A 216 4.13 -5.80 -16.73
C GLU A 216 3.23 -6.56 -15.73
N LEU A 217 3.32 -6.24 -14.43
CA LEU A 217 2.41 -6.77 -13.42
C LEU A 217 0.95 -6.44 -13.73
N TRP A 218 0.66 -5.20 -14.11
CA TRP A 218 -0.68 -4.79 -14.56
C TRP A 218 -1.13 -5.56 -15.81
N ARG A 219 -0.25 -5.74 -16.79
CA ARG A 219 -0.55 -6.49 -18.01
C ARG A 219 -0.91 -7.95 -17.72
N LEU A 220 -0.13 -8.60 -16.85
CA LEU A 220 -0.37 -9.99 -16.44
C LEU A 220 -1.63 -10.12 -15.59
N ALA A 221 -1.81 -9.25 -14.60
CA ALA A 221 -2.95 -9.25 -13.69
C ALA A 221 -4.28 -8.88 -14.38
N GLY A 222 -4.23 -8.14 -15.49
CA GLY A 222 -5.41 -7.71 -16.27
C GLY A 222 -5.74 -8.56 -17.50
N SER A 223 -4.92 -9.56 -17.85
CA SER A 223 -5.13 -10.38 -19.04
C SER A 223 -5.90 -11.67 -18.72
N ALA A 224 -6.94 -11.98 -19.49
CA ALA A 224 -7.65 -13.26 -19.40
C ALA A 224 -6.98 -14.39 -20.19
N GLN A 225 -5.89 -14.10 -20.93
CA GLN A 225 -5.18 -15.06 -21.78
C GLN A 225 -3.91 -15.62 -21.13
N VAL A 226 -3.55 -15.14 -19.94
CA VAL A 226 -2.42 -15.68 -19.18
C VAL A 226 -2.86 -16.91 -18.39
N PRO A 227 -1.97 -17.89 -18.16
CA PRO A 227 -2.26 -18.99 -17.26
C PRO A 227 -2.71 -18.48 -15.89
N ALA A 228 -3.69 -19.15 -15.28
CA ALA A 228 -4.26 -18.80 -13.98
C ALA A 228 -3.20 -18.74 -12.88
N VAL A 229 -2.21 -19.64 -12.92
CA VAL A 229 -1.06 -19.65 -12.01
C VAL A 229 -0.26 -18.34 -12.11
N THR A 230 0.08 -17.94 -13.32
CA THR A 230 0.83 -16.70 -13.61
C THR A 230 0.01 -15.48 -13.22
N TRP A 231 -1.29 -15.47 -13.56
CA TRP A 231 -2.23 -14.41 -13.19
C TRP A 231 -2.32 -14.21 -11.68
N GLN A 232 -2.52 -15.29 -10.91
CA GLN A 232 -2.67 -15.22 -9.46
C GLN A 232 -1.39 -14.74 -8.77
N ARG A 233 -0.22 -15.22 -9.23
CA ARG A 233 1.09 -14.76 -8.70
C ARG A 233 1.31 -13.28 -9.01
N ALA A 234 0.96 -12.82 -10.21
CA ALA A 234 1.02 -11.40 -10.59
C ALA A 234 0.10 -10.53 -9.73
N GLN A 235 -1.15 -10.96 -9.47
CA GLN A 235 -2.09 -10.26 -8.58
C GLN A 235 -1.52 -10.10 -7.15
N ILE A 236 -0.95 -11.18 -6.59
CA ILE A 236 -0.34 -11.16 -5.26
C ILE A 236 0.81 -10.14 -5.18
N VAL A 237 1.72 -10.16 -6.16
CA VAL A 237 2.88 -9.25 -6.18
C VAL A 237 2.43 -7.82 -6.43
N LEU A 238 1.49 -7.59 -7.33
CA LEU A 238 0.94 -6.26 -7.63
C LEU A 238 0.31 -5.63 -6.38
N LEU A 239 -0.54 -6.38 -5.65
CA LEU A 239 -1.15 -5.89 -4.42
C LEU A 239 -0.11 -5.61 -3.33
N SER A 240 0.96 -6.43 -3.25
CA SER A 240 2.08 -6.16 -2.34
C SER A 240 2.87 -4.91 -2.74
N ALA A 241 3.09 -4.67 -4.03
CA ALA A 241 3.78 -3.49 -4.54
C ALA A 241 2.96 -2.21 -4.30
N GLN A 242 1.63 -2.32 -4.29
CA GLN A 242 0.70 -1.26 -3.90
C GLN A 242 0.60 -1.02 -2.39
N GLY A 243 1.34 -1.79 -1.57
CA GLY A 243 1.43 -1.59 -0.13
C GLY A 243 0.46 -2.41 0.72
N SER A 244 -0.32 -3.32 0.11
CA SER A 244 -1.22 -4.20 0.86
C SER A 244 -0.44 -5.17 1.76
N ASN A 245 -0.92 -5.42 2.97
CA ASN A 245 -0.33 -6.44 3.85
C ASN A 245 -0.74 -7.86 3.43
N ILE A 246 -0.02 -8.88 3.92
CA ILE A 246 -0.26 -10.29 3.61
C ILE A 246 -1.71 -10.73 3.91
N ALA A 247 -2.31 -10.29 5.00
CA ALA A 247 -3.66 -10.71 5.36
C ALA A 247 -4.71 -10.12 4.40
N SER A 248 -4.53 -8.86 4.01
CA SER A 248 -5.34 -8.18 2.98
C SER A 248 -5.18 -8.88 1.63
N ILE A 249 -3.95 -9.15 1.20
CA ILE A 249 -3.67 -9.86 -0.06
C ILE A 249 -4.31 -11.25 -0.06
N ALA A 250 -4.16 -12.01 1.04
CA ALA A 250 -4.73 -13.34 1.19
C ALA A 250 -6.27 -13.33 1.05
N GLN A 251 -6.92 -12.31 1.60
CA GLN A 251 -8.37 -12.12 1.45
C GLN A 251 -8.76 -11.77 0.00
N HIS A 252 -8.05 -10.83 -0.63
CA HIS A 252 -8.34 -10.38 -2.00
C HIS A 252 -8.12 -11.47 -3.06
N THR A 253 -7.08 -12.28 -2.86
CA THR A 253 -6.68 -13.33 -3.80
C THR A 253 -7.23 -14.71 -3.43
N VAL A 254 -8.07 -14.77 -2.38
CA VAL A 254 -8.74 -15.97 -1.87
C VAL A 254 -7.75 -17.14 -1.71
N THR A 255 -6.67 -16.89 -0.97
CA THR A 255 -5.56 -17.84 -0.75
C THR A 255 -5.02 -17.75 0.67
N GLY A 256 -4.16 -18.67 1.08
CA GLY A 256 -3.53 -18.66 2.40
C GLY A 256 -2.45 -17.57 2.59
N PRO A 257 -2.29 -16.99 3.80
CA PRO A 257 -1.18 -16.09 4.14
C PRO A 257 0.22 -16.70 3.97
N GLY A 258 0.35 -18.03 4.10
CA GLY A 258 1.60 -18.74 3.81
C GLY A 258 1.96 -18.67 2.33
N ARG A 259 0.95 -18.83 1.46
CA ARG A 259 1.11 -18.77 0.01
C ARG A 259 1.54 -17.38 -0.45
N VAL A 260 0.89 -16.33 0.04
CA VAL A 260 1.27 -14.94 -0.25
C VAL A 260 2.75 -14.68 0.09
N ARG A 261 3.21 -15.14 1.26
CA ARG A 261 4.62 -15.01 1.67
C ARG A 261 5.58 -15.73 0.74
N ALA A 262 5.22 -16.92 0.27
CA ALA A 262 6.04 -17.69 -0.66
C ALA A 262 6.16 -16.99 -2.03
N VAL A 263 5.04 -16.54 -2.60
CA VAL A 263 5.04 -15.83 -3.90
C VAL A 263 5.88 -14.56 -3.84
N ILE A 264 5.69 -13.74 -2.81
CA ILE A 264 6.44 -12.51 -2.63
C ILE A 264 7.95 -12.80 -2.51
N ARG A 265 8.32 -13.82 -1.74
CA ARG A 265 9.73 -14.22 -1.59
C ARG A 265 10.33 -14.69 -2.92
N ASN A 266 9.64 -15.57 -3.63
CA ASN A 266 10.12 -16.09 -4.91
C ASN A 266 10.25 -14.97 -5.96
N PHE A 267 9.34 -13.99 -5.96
CA PHE A 267 9.46 -12.82 -6.81
C PHE A 267 10.65 -11.93 -6.42
N ASN A 268 10.91 -11.75 -5.14
CA ASN A 268 12.07 -10.98 -4.69
C ASN A 268 13.39 -11.63 -5.10
N ASP A 269 13.44 -12.96 -5.06
CA ASP A 269 14.64 -13.73 -5.39
C ASP A 269 14.86 -13.85 -6.91
N ASP A 270 13.81 -14.17 -7.67
CA ASP A 270 13.93 -14.59 -9.07
C ASP A 270 13.10 -13.72 -10.06
N GLY A 271 12.39 -12.70 -9.59
CA GLY A 271 11.58 -11.81 -10.42
C GLY A 271 10.45 -12.53 -11.17
N PHE A 272 10.16 -12.10 -12.40
CA PHE A 272 9.10 -12.70 -13.23
C PHE A 272 9.34 -14.17 -13.60
N ALA A 273 10.58 -14.68 -13.53
CA ALA A 273 10.84 -16.11 -13.73
C ALA A 273 10.08 -16.97 -12.70
N SER A 274 9.79 -16.42 -11.51
CA SER A 274 8.98 -17.08 -10.49
C SER A 274 7.50 -17.26 -10.86
N PHE A 275 7.03 -16.62 -11.94
CA PHE A 275 5.63 -16.73 -12.37
C PHE A 275 5.39 -17.86 -13.37
N ASP A 276 6.46 -18.51 -13.83
CA ASP A 276 6.36 -19.68 -14.69
C ASP A 276 5.65 -20.82 -13.95
N PRO A 277 4.63 -21.49 -14.56
CA PRO A 277 3.98 -22.65 -13.96
C PRO A 277 4.96 -23.79 -13.62
N GLY A 278 6.01 -23.94 -14.44
CA GLY A 278 7.11 -24.89 -14.28
C GLY A 278 8.26 -24.39 -13.41
N TYR A 279 8.16 -23.21 -12.79
CA TYR A 279 9.09 -22.79 -11.75
C TYR A 279 9.16 -23.88 -10.68
N ASP A 280 10.32 -24.16 -10.08
CA ASP A 280 10.55 -25.29 -9.14
C ASP A 280 11.25 -24.88 -7.83
N ARG A 281 11.59 -23.60 -7.66
CA ARG A 281 12.22 -23.08 -6.44
C ARG A 281 11.22 -22.70 -5.35
N GLY A 282 11.68 -22.74 -4.10
CA GLY A 282 11.01 -22.21 -2.92
C GLY A 282 10.01 -23.16 -2.24
N GLU A 283 9.58 -22.79 -1.04
CA GLU A 283 8.58 -23.53 -0.25
C GLU A 283 7.18 -23.26 -0.81
N ARG A 284 6.48 -24.31 -1.26
CA ARG A 284 5.10 -24.22 -1.75
C ARG A 284 4.15 -24.81 -0.73
N PRO A 285 2.91 -24.29 -0.63
CA PRO A 285 1.88 -24.98 0.12
C PRO A 285 1.67 -26.38 -0.49
N HIS A 286 1.84 -27.42 0.32
CA HIS A 286 1.46 -28.76 -0.11
C HIS A 286 -0.07 -28.86 -0.14
N PRO A 287 -0.66 -29.43 -1.21
CA PRO A 287 -2.09 -29.67 -1.26
C PRO A 287 -2.52 -30.52 -0.05
N THR A 288 -3.59 -30.10 0.61
CA THR A 288 -4.22 -30.84 1.70
C THR A 288 -4.68 -32.22 1.21
N PRO A 289 -4.89 -33.21 2.09
CA PRO A 289 -5.38 -34.52 1.69
C PRO A 289 -6.72 -34.47 0.92
N ALA A 290 -7.54 -33.43 1.13
CA ALA A 290 -8.78 -33.23 0.37
C ALA A 290 -8.49 -32.78 -1.07
N GLU A 291 -7.70 -31.71 -1.21
CA GLU A 291 -7.28 -31.19 -2.52
C GLU A 291 -6.53 -32.26 -3.34
N GLN A 292 -5.70 -33.09 -2.70
CA GLN A 292 -5.04 -34.22 -3.38
C GLN A 292 -6.03 -35.25 -3.92
N ARG A 293 -7.12 -35.55 -3.19
CA ARG A 293 -8.15 -36.49 -3.68
C ARG A 293 -8.91 -35.89 -4.86
N ASP A 294 -9.26 -34.61 -4.77
CA ASP A 294 -10.01 -33.92 -5.80
C ASP A 294 -9.16 -33.76 -7.08
N ALA A 295 -7.89 -33.39 -6.94
CA ALA A 295 -6.94 -33.33 -8.04
C ALA A 295 -6.74 -34.70 -8.73
N ARG A 296 -6.65 -35.80 -7.97
CA ARG A 296 -6.60 -37.17 -8.53
C ARG A 296 -7.87 -37.50 -9.31
N ALA A 297 -9.03 -37.13 -8.80
CA ALA A 297 -10.30 -37.34 -9.49
C ALA A 297 -10.39 -36.56 -10.81
N VAL A 298 -9.84 -35.34 -10.85
CA VAL A 298 -9.72 -34.53 -12.08
C VAL A 298 -8.75 -35.16 -13.08
N ALA A 299 -7.55 -35.53 -12.62
CA ALA A 299 -6.53 -36.14 -13.46
C ALA A 299 -7.04 -37.43 -14.14
N ALA A 300 -7.76 -38.29 -13.40
CA ALA A 300 -8.28 -39.56 -13.90
C ALA A 300 -9.39 -39.43 -14.97
N ARG A 301 -10.16 -38.33 -14.97
CA ARG A 301 -11.28 -38.13 -15.90
C ARG A 301 -10.84 -37.63 -17.28
N GLY A 302 -9.60 -37.16 -17.41
CA GLY A 302 -9.09 -36.49 -18.60
C GLY A 302 -9.73 -35.11 -18.85
N PRO A 303 -9.27 -34.37 -19.87
CA PRO A 303 -9.70 -32.99 -20.12
C PRO A 303 -11.09 -32.85 -20.76
N ALA A 304 -11.55 -33.84 -21.53
CA ALA A 304 -12.79 -33.75 -22.32
C ALA A 304 -14.07 -33.51 -21.49
N PRO A 305 -14.29 -34.15 -20.32
CA PRO A 305 -15.45 -33.88 -19.47
C PRO A 305 -15.51 -32.44 -18.93
N TYR A 306 -14.40 -31.70 -18.98
CA TYR A 306 -14.30 -30.32 -18.53
C TYR A 306 -14.35 -29.31 -19.70
N GLY A 307 -14.71 -29.77 -20.91
CA GLY A 307 -14.86 -28.92 -22.09
C GLY A 307 -13.54 -28.49 -22.73
N LEU A 308 -12.41 -29.11 -22.35
CA LEU A 308 -11.09 -28.80 -22.89
C LEU A 308 -10.74 -29.69 -24.09
N THR A 309 -10.02 -29.12 -25.06
CA THR A 309 -9.56 -29.83 -26.25
C THR A 309 -8.20 -30.47 -26.00
N GLY A 310 -8.14 -31.80 -25.93
CA GLY A 310 -6.89 -32.56 -25.78
C GLY A 310 -7.17 -34.04 -25.53
N PRO A 311 -6.30 -34.97 -25.98
CA PRO A 311 -6.50 -36.40 -25.75
C PRO A 311 -6.17 -36.83 -24.32
N ALA A 312 -5.30 -36.09 -23.62
CA ALA A 312 -4.87 -36.33 -22.25
C ALA A 312 -4.43 -35.02 -21.59
N TRP A 313 -4.27 -35.03 -20.27
CA TRP A 313 -3.63 -33.94 -19.54
C TRP A 313 -2.12 -33.93 -19.81
N ASP A 314 -1.54 -32.74 -19.95
CA ASP A 314 -0.13 -32.51 -19.66
C ASP A 314 0.01 -31.73 -18.34
N ALA A 315 1.23 -31.65 -17.78
CA ALA A 315 1.43 -31.04 -16.46
C ALA A 315 1.03 -29.56 -16.44
N ALA A 316 1.32 -28.81 -17.50
CA ALA A 316 1.01 -27.39 -17.57
C ALA A 316 -0.51 -27.14 -17.63
N THR A 317 -1.22 -27.85 -18.50
CA THR A 317 -2.68 -27.73 -18.67
C THR A 317 -3.46 -28.23 -17.48
N LEU A 318 -3.02 -29.32 -16.83
CA LEU A 318 -3.63 -29.79 -15.59
C LEU A 318 -3.39 -28.77 -14.47
N GLY A 319 -2.17 -28.26 -14.32
CA GLY A 319 -1.85 -27.28 -13.30
C GLY A 319 -2.66 -25.99 -13.42
N ASP A 320 -2.75 -25.46 -14.64
CA ASP A 320 -3.58 -24.29 -14.95
C ASP A 320 -5.05 -24.54 -14.57
N PHE A 321 -5.60 -25.69 -14.97
CA PHE A 321 -6.97 -26.06 -14.68
C PHE A 321 -7.23 -26.15 -13.17
N LEU A 322 -6.36 -26.83 -12.42
CA LEU A 322 -6.54 -27.03 -10.98
C LEU A 322 -6.54 -25.71 -10.20
N VAL A 323 -5.69 -24.76 -10.57
CA VAL A 323 -5.68 -23.42 -9.93
C VAL A 323 -6.87 -22.59 -10.38
N ARG A 324 -7.19 -22.58 -11.68
CA ARG A 324 -8.31 -21.80 -12.23
C ARG A 324 -9.66 -22.21 -11.63
N GLU A 325 -9.86 -23.50 -11.40
CA GLU A 325 -11.08 -24.05 -10.78
C GLU A 325 -11.02 -24.05 -9.23
N GLY A 326 -9.93 -23.56 -8.63
CA GLY A 326 -9.77 -23.47 -7.18
C GLY A 326 -9.64 -24.83 -6.48
N VAL A 327 -9.21 -25.87 -7.19
CA VAL A 327 -8.92 -27.20 -6.61
C VAL A 327 -7.66 -27.17 -5.76
N VAL A 328 -6.68 -26.33 -6.13
CA VAL A 328 -5.46 -26.07 -5.36
C VAL A 328 -5.12 -24.58 -5.42
N GLU A 329 -4.42 -24.08 -4.39
CA GLU A 329 -3.96 -22.68 -4.34
C GLU A 329 -2.70 -22.40 -5.20
N ASP A 330 -1.92 -23.43 -5.53
CA ASP A 330 -0.76 -23.36 -6.43
C ASP A 330 -0.37 -24.76 -6.92
N VAL A 331 0.54 -24.81 -7.89
CA VAL A 331 1.04 -26.04 -8.48
C VAL A 331 2.53 -26.25 -8.24
N ASP A 332 2.87 -27.48 -7.89
CA ASP A 332 4.22 -28.02 -7.87
C ASP A 332 4.40 -28.94 -9.10
N PRO A 333 5.33 -28.63 -10.02
CA PRO A 333 5.58 -29.42 -11.23
C PRO A 333 5.90 -30.89 -10.94
N ASP A 334 6.67 -31.18 -9.89
CA ASP A 334 7.06 -32.55 -9.54
C ASP A 334 5.85 -33.31 -9.00
N TRP A 335 5.04 -32.66 -8.17
CA TRP A 335 3.78 -33.23 -7.70
C TRP A 335 2.79 -33.47 -8.84
N LEU A 336 2.67 -32.54 -9.79
CA LEU A 336 1.83 -32.71 -10.99
C LEU A 336 2.32 -33.87 -11.86
N ALA A 337 3.63 -34.02 -12.05
CA ALA A 337 4.22 -35.12 -12.79
C ALA A 337 3.93 -36.47 -12.11
N ALA A 338 4.08 -36.54 -10.79
CA ALA A 338 3.72 -37.72 -10.00
C ALA A 338 2.20 -38.02 -10.07
N LEU A 339 1.36 -36.99 -9.99
CA LEU A 339 -0.09 -37.10 -10.10
C LEU A 339 -0.52 -37.67 -11.45
N LEU A 340 0.09 -37.22 -12.55
CA LEU A 340 -0.17 -37.71 -13.89
C LEU A 340 0.31 -39.14 -14.09
N ALA A 341 1.48 -39.50 -13.54
CA ALA A 341 1.99 -40.87 -13.58
C ALA A 341 1.07 -41.85 -12.83
N ASP A 342 0.55 -41.44 -11.67
CA ASP A 342 -0.41 -42.23 -10.88
C ASP A 342 -1.76 -42.40 -11.61
N ALA A 343 -2.24 -41.37 -12.31
CA ALA A 343 -3.55 -41.36 -12.96
C ALA A 343 -3.59 -42.10 -14.32
N GLY A 344 -2.42 -42.31 -14.95
CA GLY A 344 -2.29 -43.00 -16.24
C GLY A 344 -2.17 -44.53 -16.15
N ASN A 345 -2.23 -45.11 -14.94
CA ASN A 345 -2.11 -46.54 -14.66
C ASN A 345 -3.47 -47.24 -14.47
#